data_AF-A0A0R3RXI4-F1
#
_entry.id   AF-A0A0R3RXI4-F1
#
_cell.length_a   1.000
_cell.length_b   1.000
_cell.length_c   1.000
_cell.angle_alpha   90.00
_cell.angle_beta   90.00
_cell.angle_gamma   90.00
#
_symmetry.space_group_name_H-M   'P 1'
#
loop_
_entity.id
_entity.type
_entity.pdbx_description
1 polymer ?
#
loop_
_entity_poly.entity_id
_entity_poly.type
_entity_poly.pdbx_seq_one_letter_code
_entity_poly.pdbx_strand_id
1 'polypeptide(L)'
;MDEKQQEMILKKELNLPPEYYYNDDKPEEDAAIINDTWQYSVKGDYRSILQMLPNVIIRCQGQPVAYEMFSPNGCFQHHFVHEEHRRRGLGKHVELPRKSYSQTLKMSVFRDGIWPCKTVEQRNKLVIAWSDRSPNWNRLNDECGNPIIINFSPVICVNTSELKYT
;
A
#
# COMPACT_ATOMS: atom_id res chain seq x y z
N MET A 1 -4.82 13.21 3.42
CA MET A 1 -4.23 13.40 4.75
C MET A 1 -3.69 14.81 4.80
N ASP A 2 -4.12 15.66 5.71
CA ASP A 2 -3.62 17.03 5.85
C ASP A 2 -2.32 17.13 6.69
N GLU A 3 -1.68 18.31 6.71
CA GLU A 3 -0.42 18.54 7.45
C GLU A 3 -0.55 18.23 8.95
N LYS A 4 -1.70 18.56 9.57
CA LYS A 4 -1.93 18.28 11.00
C LYS A 4 -2.00 16.79 11.26
N GLN A 5 -2.68 16.04 10.40
CA GLN A 5 -2.74 14.58 10.47
C GLN A 5 -1.34 13.97 10.27
N GLN A 6 -0.53 14.51 9.36
CA GLN A 6 0.84 14.06 9.14
C GLN A 6 1.69 14.26 10.40
N GLU A 7 1.65 15.44 11.02
CA GLU A 7 2.36 15.70 12.27
C GLU A 7 1.93 14.78 13.42
N MET A 8 0.62 14.55 13.55
CA MET A 8 0.08 13.64 14.56
C MET A 8 0.61 12.23 14.38
N ILE A 9 0.71 11.74 13.14
CA ILE A 9 1.24 10.42 12.81
C ILE A 9 2.73 10.34 13.14
N LEU A 10 3.51 11.38 12.80
CA LEU A 10 4.95 11.45 13.09
C LEU A 10 5.25 11.41 14.60
N LYS A 11 4.35 11.93 15.43
CA LYS A 11 4.48 11.95 16.90
C LYS A 11 3.93 10.67 17.57
N LYS A 12 3.22 9.81 16.83
CA LYS A 12 2.52 8.66 17.39
C LYS A 12 3.46 7.47 17.57
N GLU A 13 3.53 6.96 18.79
CA GLU A 13 4.22 5.71 19.06
C GLU A 13 3.25 4.52 18.93
N LEU A 14 3.58 3.60 18.03
CA LEU A 14 2.88 2.33 17.87
C LEU A 14 3.83 1.20 18.26
N ASN A 15 3.41 0.37 19.20
CA ASN A 15 4.16 -0.81 19.64
C ASN A 15 3.57 -2.05 18.99
N LEU A 16 4.40 -2.78 18.23
CA LEU A 16 4.01 -4.09 17.72
C LEU A 16 3.89 -5.08 18.88
N PRO A 17 2.99 -6.06 18.78
CA PRO A 17 3.01 -7.18 19.71
C PRO A 17 4.34 -7.94 19.60
N PRO A 18 4.84 -8.55 20.69
CA PRO A 18 6.21 -9.10 20.76
C PRO A 18 6.53 -10.19 19.73
N GLU A 19 5.52 -10.92 19.27
CA GLU A 19 5.68 -11.98 18.27
C GLU A 19 5.89 -11.44 16.84
N TYR A 20 5.69 -10.14 16.63
CA TYR A 20 5.83 -9.49 15.33
C TYR A 20 7.05 -8.58 15.29
N TYR A 21 7.67 -8.52 14.11
CA TYR A 21 8.77 -7.60 13.84
C TYR A 21 8.69 -7.06 12.42
N TYR A 22 9.28 -5.88 12.21
CA TYR A 22 9.36 -5.27 10.88
C TYR A 22 10.58 -5.77 10.14
N ASN A 23 10.42 -5.94 8.81
CA ASN A 23 11.43 -6.10 7.77
C ASN A 23 12.64 -7.00 8.09
N ASP A 24 12.86 -7.99 7.22
CA ASP A 24 14.10 -8.76 7.14
C ASP A 24 14.59 -8.67 5.70
N ASP A 25 15.90 -8.69 5.47
CA ASP A 25 16.51 -8.45 4.15
C ASP A 25 16.41 -9.71 3.26
N LYS A 26 15.20 -10.00 2.79
CA LYS A 26 14.88 -11.18 1.95
C LYS A 26 13.94 -10.84 0.78
N PRO A 27 14.32 -9.87 -0.07
CA PRO A 27 13.44 -9.39 -1.13
C PRO A 27 12.99 -10.49 -2.08
N GLU A 28 13.82 -11.49 -2.43
CA GLU A 28 13.38 -12.60 -3.30
C GLU A 28 12.29 -13.49 -2.70
N GLU A 29 12.36 -13.80 -1.40
CA GLU A 29 11.40 -14.69 -0.75
C GLU A 29 10.06 -13.97 -0.55
N ASP A 30 10.11 -12.71 -0.11
CA ASP A 30 8.91 -11.89 0.10
C ASP A 30 8.15 -11.64 -1.18
N ALA A 31 8.90 -11.41 -2.24
CA ALA A 31 8.39 -11.26 -3.58
C ALA A 31 7.45 -12.43 -3.92
N ALA A 32 7.92 -13.67 -3.75
CA ALA A 32 7.11 -14.85 -4.06
C ALA A 32 5.82 -14.92 -3.21
N ILE A 33 5.93 -14.70 -1.90
CA ILE A 33 4.80 -14.84 -0.97
C ILE A 33 3.76 -13.74 -1.19
N ILE A 34 4.19 -12.49 -1.39
CA ILE A 34 3.31 -11.36 -1.65
C ILE A 34 2.54 -11.58 -2.95
N ASN A 35 3.20 -12.09 -3.98
CA ASN A 35 2.57 -12.37 -5.26
C ASN A 35 1.43 -13.39 -5.15
N ASP A 36 1.59 -14.44 -4.35
CA ASP A 36 0.57 -15.47 -4.21
C ASP A 36 -0.74 -14.95 -3.58
N THR A 37 -0.70 -13.78 -2.93
CA THR A 37 -1.92 -13.15 -2.39
C THR A 37 -2.68 -12.31 -3.43
N TRP A 38 -2.11 -12.08 -4.61
CA TRP A 38 -2.70 -11.23 -5.64
C TRP A 38 -3.56 -12.07 -6.57
N GLN A 39 -4.86 -11.77 -6.62
CA GLN A 39 -5.83 -12.51 -7.42
C GLN A 39 -5.50 -12.55 -8.93
N TYR A 40 -4.74 -11.57 -9.44
CA TYR A 40 -4.48 -11.40 -10.87
C TYR A 40 -2.98 -11.30 -11.22
N SER A 41 -2.07 -11.65 -10.31
CA SER A 41 -0.64 -11.52 -10.59
C SER A 41 -0.13 -12.58 -11.56
N VAL A 42 0.86 -12.21 -12.37
CA VAL A 42 1.66 -13.18 -13.14
C VAL A 42 3.03 -13.35 -12.46
N LYS A 43 3.61 -14.54 -12.59
CA LYS A 43 4.92 -14.85 -12.01
C LYS A 43 5.98 -13.88 -12.54
N GLY A 44 6.55 -13.06 -11.65
CA GLY A 44 7.66 -12.15 -11.95
C GLY A 44 7.33 -10.65 -11.89
N ASP A 45 6.07 -10.25 -11.70
CA ASP A 45 5.63 -8.84 -11.75
C ASP A 45 6.23 -7.92 -10.67
N TYR A 46 6.85 -8.47 -9.63
CA TYR A 46 7.02 -7.77 -8.34
C TYR A 46 8.47 -7.72 -7.83
N ARG A 47 9.42 -8.42 -8.48
CA ARG A 47 10.81 -8.49 -8.02
C ARG A 47 11.48 -7.10 -8.01
N SER A 48 11.24 -6.32 -9.07
CA SER A 48 11.75 -4.95 -9.17
C SER A 48 11.05 -4.00 -8.20
N ILE A 49 9.77 -4.20 -7.90
CA ILE A 49 9.00 -3.31 -7.02
C ILE A 49 9.53 -3.39 -5.59
N LEU A 50 9.76 -4.60 -5.04
CA LEU A 50 10.28 -4.75 -3.67
C LEU A 50 11.73 -4.29 -3.52
N GLN A 51 12.54 -4.42 -4.57
CA GLN A 51 13.95 -4.01 -4.54
C GLN A 51 14.14 -2.51 -4.73
N MET A 52 13.32 -1.89 -5.59
CA MET A 52 13.52 -0.50 -6.01
C MET A 52 12.60 0.47 -5.30
N LEU A 53 11.42 0.01 -4.88
CA LEU A 53 10.43 0.86 -4.25
C LEU A 53 10.28 0.58 -2.79
N PRO A 54 10.04 1.64 -2.01
CA PRO A 54 10.08 1.46 -0.59
C PRO A 54 8.84 0.68 -0.10
N ASN A 55 9.06 -0.27 0.81
CA ASN A 55 8.03 -1.19 1.30
C ASN A 55 8.11 -1.41 2.82
N VAL A 56 7.01 -1.88 3.39
CA VAL A 56 6.89 -2.25 4.80
C VAL A 56 6.32 -3.64 4.88
N ILE A 57 7.00 -4.52 5.61
CA ILE A 57 6.66 -5.90 5.83
C ILE A 57 6.72 -6.18 7.34
N ILE A 58 5.67 -6.76 7.88
CA ILE A 58 5.63 -7.30 9.24
C ILE A 58 5.69 -8.81 9.12
N ARG A 59 6.53 -9.42 9.96
CA ARG A 59 6.72 -10.87 10.02
C ARG A 59 6.28 -11.46 11.35
N CYS A 60 5.91 -12.73 11.31
CA CYS A 60 5.70 -13.59 12.47
C CYS A 60 6.36 -14.93 12.16
N GLN A 61 7.22 -15.43 13.06
CA GLN A 61 7.93 -16.72 12.87
C GLN A 61 8.69 -16.84 11.52
N GLY A 62 9.30 -15.73 11.06
CA GLY A 62 10.03 -15.71 9.78
C GLY A 62 9.19 -15.41 8.55
N GLN A 63 7.87 -15.57 8.60
CA GLN A 63 6.98 -15.41 7.45
C GLN A 63 6.41 -13.99 7.36
N PRO A 64 6.29 -13.40 6.16
CA PRO A 64 5.61 -12.12 5.97
C PRO A 64 4.09 -12.30 6.16
N VAL A 65 3.52 -11.53 7.08
CA VAL A 65 2.10 -11.67 7.49
C VAL A 65 1.26 -10.42 7.24
N ALA A 66 1.90 -9.27 7.11
CA ALA A 66 1.26 -8.03 6.69
C ALA A 66 2.26 -7.17 5.94
N TYR A 67 1.81 -6.45 4.92
CA TYR A 67 2.67 -5.58 4.14
C TYR A 67 1.91 -4.44 3.45
N GLU A 68 2.63 -3.38 3.12
CA GLU A 68 2.19 -2.26 2.30
C GLU A 68 3.39 -1.79 1.45
N MET A 69 3.13 -1.44 0.20
CA MET A 69 4.17 -1.11 -0.76
C MET A 69 3.91 0.22 -1.44
N PHE A 70 4.96 0.92 -1.81
CA PHE A 70 4.86 2.09 -2.67
C PHE A 70 4.88 1.65 -4.13
N SER A 71 3.98 2.19 -4.95
CA SER A 71 3.94 1.90 -6.39
C SER A 71 4.63 2.99 -7.22
N PRO A 72 5.07 2.69 -8.45
CA PRO A 72 5.75 3.66 -9.32
C PRO A 72 4.94 4.93 -9.61
N ASN A 73 3.63 4.90 -9.45
CA ASN A 73 2.73 6.04 -9.62
C ASN A 73 2.70 7.01 -8.41
N GLY A 74 3.50 6.77 -7.37
CA GLY A 74 3.59 7.67 -6.22
C GLY A 74 2.52 7.47 -5.14
N CYS A 75 1.74 6.38 -5.18
CA CYS A 75 0.77 6.07 -4.13
C CYS A 75 1.13 4.77 -3.37
N PHE A 76 0.54 4.62 -2.18
CA PHE A 76 0.55 3.36 -1.44
C PHE A 76 -0.42 2.37 -2.07
N GLN A 77 0.05 1.14 -2.25
CA GLN A 77 -0.69 0.01 -2.80
C GLN A 77 -0.41 -1.27 -2.01
N HIS A 78 -1.21 -2.30 -2.29
CA HIS A 78 -1.02 -3.66 -1.78
C HIS A 78 -0.98 -3.76 -0.25
N HIS A 79 -1.78 -2.94 0.45
CA HIS A 79 -2.01 -3.13 1.88
C HIS A 79 -2.74 -4.46 2.10
N PHE A 80 -2.04 -5.42 2.68
CA PHE A 80 -2.57 -6.75 2.97
C PHE A 80 -2.20 -7.23 4.38
N VAL A 81 -3.10 -8.02 4.97
CA VAL A 81 -2.88 -8.75 6.22
C VAL A 81 -3.50 -10.14 6.08
N HIS A 82 -2.69 -11.17 6.31
CA HIS A 82 -3.11 -12.57 6.31
C HIS A 82 -4.24 -12.80 7.31
N GLU A 83 -5.22 -13.64 6.93
CA GLU A 83 -6.49 -13.75 7.67
C GLU A 83 -6.30 -14.17 9.12
N GLU A 84 -5.39 -15.12 9.38
CA GLU A 84 -5.03 -15.59 10.73
C GLU A 84 -4.43 -14.50 11.64
N HIS A 85 -3.90 -13.42 11.05
CA HIS A 85 -3.24 -12.32 11.73
C HIS A 85 -4.09 -11.04 11.78
N ARG A 86 -5.31 -11.06 11.21
CA ARG A 86 -6.24 -9.90 11.24
C ARG A 86 -6.74 -9.61 12.67
N ARG A 87 -7.29 -8.39 12.84
CA ARG A 87 -7.82 -7.86 14.12
C ARG A 87 -6.79 -7.71 15.25
N ARG A 88 -5.49 -7.83 14.94
CA ARG A 88 -4.39 -7.58 15.88
C ARG A 88 -3.76 -6.19 15.72
N GLY A 89 -4.39 -5.31 14.94
CA GLY A 89 -3.90 -3.96 14.66
C GLY A 89 -2.79 -3.87 13.60
N LEU A 90 -2.33 -4.99 13.02
CA LEU A 90 -1.20 -5.02 12.07
C LEU A 90 -1.39 -4.13 10.84
N GLY A 91 -2.63 -4.02 10.33
CA GLY A 91 -2.94 -3.12 9.21
C GLY A 91 -2.59 -1.65 9.50
N LYS A 92 -2.77 -1.22 10.76
CA LYS A 92 -2.37 0.11 11.20
C LYS A 92 -0.85 0.25 11.31
N HIS A 93 -0.14 -0.84 11.60
CA HIS A 93 1.31 -0.86 11.72
C HIS A 93 2.02 -0.81 10.37
N VAL A 94 1.45 -1.46 9.34
CA VAL A 94 1.95 -1.31 7.96
C VAL A 94 1.58 0.05 7.38
N GLU A 95 0.40 0.59 7.72
CA GLU A 95 -0.07 1.88 7.19
C GLU A 95 0.51 3.10 7.91
N LEU A 96 0.84 3.02 9.20
CA LEU A 96 1.40 4.13 9.99
C LEU A 96 2.76 3.77 10.62
N PRO A 97 3.74 3.23 9.86
CA PRO A 97 4.93 2.66 10.47
C PRO A 97 5.79 3.75 11.15
N ARG A 98 6.57 3.27 12.12
CA ARG A 98 7.47 4.02 13.01
C ARG A 98 8.53 4.89 12.30
N LYS A 99 9.02 5.85 13.09
CA LYS A 99 10.21 6.73 13.00
C LYS A 99 11.57 6.10 12.62
N SER A 100 11.65 4.83 12.22
CA SER A 100 12.93 4.19 11.81
C SER A 100 12.88 3.62 10.38
N TYR A 101 11.76 3.04 9.94
CA TYR A 101 11.57 2.56 8.56
C TYR A 101 10.69 3.51 7.73
N SER A 102 9.69 4.14 8.35
CA SER A 102 8.90 5.23 7.75
C SER A 102 9.74 6.52 7.58
N GLN A 103 10.88 6.60 8.28
CA GLN A 103 11.88 7.67 8.13
C GLN A 103 12.54 7.69 6.74
N THR A 104 12.44 6.60 5.97
CA THR A 104 12.97 6.51 4.60
C THR A 104 11.87 6.51 3.55
N LEU A 105 10.63 6.26 3.97
CA LEU A 105 9.50 5.94 3.10
C LEU A 105 8.48 7.07 3.00
N LYS A 106 7.99 7.50 4.16
CA LYS A 106 7.07 8.62 4.27
C LYS A 106 7.84 9.91 4.46
N MET A 107 8.96 9.89 5.15
CA MET A 107 9.84 11.05 5.29
C MET A 107 10.60 11.42 4.01
N SER A 108 10.94 10.49 3.10
CA SER A 108 11.43 10.88 1.75
C SER A 108 10.31 11.51 0.95
N VAL A 109 9.15 10.84 0.89
CA VAL A 109 7.91 11.35 0.28
C VAL A 109 7.54 12.74 0.80
N PHE A 110 7.46 12.96 2.12
CA PHE A 110 7.15 14.28 2.71
C PHE A 110 8.26 15.32 2.48
N ARG A 111 9.54 14.93 2.59
CA ARG A 111 10.68 15.85 2.40
C ARG A 111 10.90 16.23 0.94
N ASP A 112 10.47 15.37 0.02
CA ASP A 112 10.54 15.55 -1.42
C ASP A 112 9.23 16.13 -2.00
N GLY A 113 8.28 16.53 -1.14
CA GLY A 113 7.03 17.21 -1.52
C GLY A 113 5.94 16.29 -2.09
N ILE A 114 6.07 14.98 -1.92
CA ILE A 114 5.10 13.97 -2.36
C ILE A 114 4.04 13.79 -1.26
N TRP A 115 2.77 13.88 -1.65
CA TRP A 115 1.65 13.74 -0.74
C TRP A 115 1.19 12.28 -0.64
N PRO A 116 1.05 11.70 0.57
CA PRO A 116 0.64 10.31 0.71
C PRO A 116 -0.79 10.12 0.19
N CYS A 117 -0.92 9.33 -0.87
CA CYS A 117 -2.19 8.91 -1.46
C CYS A 117 -2.30 7.39 -1.45
N LYS A 118 -3.54 6.89 -1.40
CA LYS A 118 -3.87 5.51 -1.73
C LYS A 118 -5.18 5.48 -2.51
N THR A 119 -5.34 4.48 -3.34
CA THR A 119 -6.60 4.22 -4.03
C THR A 119 -7.29 3.03 -3.37
N VAL A 120 -8.62 3.07 -3.31
CA VAL A 120 -9.43 1.98 -2.75
C VAL A 120 -10.37 1.52 -3.85
N GLU A 121 -10.46 0.20 -4.05
CA GLU A 121 -11.38 -0.38 -5.02
C GLU A 121 -12.83 0.04 -4.72
N GLN A 122 -13.52 0.60 -5.72
CA GLN A 122 -14.87 1.14 -5.57
C GLN A 122 -15.90 0.12 -5.07
N ARG A 123 -15.66 -1.17 -5.33
CA ARG A 123 -16.52 -2.29 -4.92
C ARG A 123 -16.31 -2.68 -3.45
N ASN A 124 -15.16 -2.35 -2.87
CA ASN A 124 -14.84 -2.68 -1.48
C ASN A 124 -15.49 -1.69 -0.50
N LYS A 125 -16.80 -1.83 -0.31
CA LYS A 125 -17.62 -0.94 0.53
C LYS A 125 -17.16 -0.89 1.99
N LEU A 126 -16.62 -2.00 2.51
CA LEU A 126 -16.11 -2.08 3.88
C LEU A 126 -14.89 -1.19 4.06
N VAL A 127 -13.90 -1.27 3.16
CA VAL A 127 -12.69 -0.45 3.24
C VAL A 127 -13.01 1.03 3.01
N ILE A 128 -13.94 1.35 2.12
CA ILE A 128 -14.41 2.74 1.93
C ILE A 128 -15.03 3.27 3.23
N ALA A 129 -15.98 2.52 3.83
CA ALA A 129 -16.65 2.94 5.06
C ALA A 129 -15.68 3.11 6.24
N TRP A 130 -14.63 2.29 6.33
CA TRP A 130 -13.58 2.44 7.34
C TRP A 130 -12.63 3.60 7.05
N SER A 131 -12.33 3.85 5.78
CA SER A 131 -11.49 4.98 5.36
C SER A 131 -12.16 6.31 5.66
N ASP A 132 -13.47 6.44 5.39
CA ASP A 132 -14.27 7.64 5.67
C ASP A 132 -14.37 7.96 7.17
N ARG A 133 -14.25 6.95 8.04
CA ARG A 133 -14.24 7.11 9.51
C ARG A 133 -12.85 7.29 10.10
N SER A 134 -11.81 7.17 9.29
CA SER A 134 -10.43 7.17 9.77
C SER A 134 -10.02 8.57 10.20
N PRO A 135 -9.47 8.76 11.42
CA PRO A 135 -8.93 10.05 11.81
C PRO A 135 -7.61 10.39 11.10
N ASN A 136 -7.02 9.43 10.37
CA ASN A 136 -5.70 9.57 9.76
C ASN A 136 -5.77 9.85 8.25
N TRP A 137 -6.91 9.61 7.60
CA TRP A 137 -7.07 9.79 6.15
C TRP A 137 -8.27 10.66 5.85
N ASN A 138 -8.13 11.47 4.81
CA ASN A 138 -9.23 12.25 4.24
C ASN A 138 -9.51 11.68 2.86
N ARG A 139 -10.79 11.47 2.54
CA ARG A 139 -11.21 11.15 1.19
C ARG A 139 -11.04 12.39 0.30
N LEU A 140 -10.45 12.19 -0.87
CA LEU A 140 -10.37 13.24 -1.87
C LEU A 140 -11.70 13.36 -2.59
N ASN A 141 -12.33 14.53 -2.49
CA ASN A 141 -13.58 14.85 -3.15
C ASN A 141 -13.38 15.96 -4.18
N ASP A 142 -14.25 16.01 -5.20
CA ASP A 142 -14.36 17.12 -6.13
C ASP A 142 -15.02 18.35 -5.49
N GLU A 143 -15.16 19.43 -6.26
CA GLU A 143 -15.78 20.70 -5.82
C GLU A 143 -17.25 20.53 -5.40
N CYS A 144 -17.92 19.49 -5.88
CA CYS A 144 -19.31 19.16 -5.54
C CYS A 144 -19.40 18.20 -4.33
N GLY A 145 -18.28 17.78 -3.75
CA GLY A 145 -18.23 16.84 -2.62
C GLY A 145 -18.32 15.37 -3.01
N ASN A 146 -18.28 15.02 -4.30
CA ASN A 146 -18.27 13.63 -4.75
C ASN A 146 -16.88 13.03 -4.65
N PRO A 147 -16.75 11.72 -4.35
CA PRO A 147 -15.44 11.06 -4.33
C PRO A 147 -14.80 11.09 -5.72
N ILE A 148 -13.51 11.45 -5.79
CA ILE A 148 -12.74 11.34 -7.04
C ILE A 148 -12.53 9.86 -7.36
N ILE A 149 -12.91 9.45 -8.58
CA ILE A 149 -12.74 8.09 -9.09
C ILE A 149 -11.67 8.09 -10.16
N ILE A 150 -10.63 7.29 -9.96
CA ILE A 150 -9.55 7.09 -10.94
C ILE A 150 -9.84 5.79 -11.69
N ASN A 151 -10.01 5.88 -13.01
CA ASN A 151 -10.18 4.71 -13.87
C ASN A 151 -8.82 4.30 -14.45
N PHE A 152 -8.32 3.13 -14.05
CA PHE A 152 -7.12 2.53 -14.61
C PHE A 152 -7.49 1.74 -15.86
N SER A 153 -7.60 2.41 -17.00
CA SER A 153 -7.74 1.71 -18.29
C SER A 153 -6.39 1.18 -18.74
N PRO A 154 -6.25 -0.14 -19.00
CA PRO A 154 -5.05 -0.63 -19.68
C PRO A 154 -5.01 0.00 -21.08
N VAL A 155 -3.87 0.59 -21.43
CA VAL A 155 -3.59 0.92 -22.83
C VAL A 155 -3.41 -0.43 -23.54
N ILE A 156 -4.46 -0.90 -24.20
CA ILE A 156 -4.35 -2.04 -25.10
C ILE A 156 -3.62 -1.52 -26.34
N CYS A 157 -2.31 -1.76 -26.41
CA CYS A 157 -1.57 -1.63 -27.65
C CYS A 157 -2.07 -2.73 -28.60
N VAL A 158 -3.12 -2.42 -29.36
CA VAL A 158 -3.57 -3.31 -30.43
C VAL A 158 -2.49 -3.28 -31.50
N ASN A 159 -1.85 -4.43 -31.74
CA ASN A 159 -0.95 -4.58 -32.88
C ASN A 159 -1.82 -4.50 -34.15
N THR A 160 -1.80 -3.35 -34.82
CA THR A 160 -2.64 -3.07 -36.00
C THR A 160 -2.28 -3.92 -37.22
N SER A 161 -1.27 -4.79 -37.13
CA SER A 161 -0.89 -5.72 -38.19
C SER A 161 -1.82 -6.93 -38.36
N GLU A 162 -2.75 -7.17 -37.41
CA GLU A 162 -3.68 -8.31 -37.48
C GLU A 162 -5.14 -7.95 -37.85
N LEU A 163 -5.45 -6.66 -38.06
CA LEU A 163 -6.75 -6.24 -38.58
C LEU A 163 -6.82 -6.46 -40.10
N LYS A 164 -6.88 -7.73 -40.52
CA LYS A 164 -7.36 -8.11 -41.83
C LYS A 164 -8.88 -7.92 -41.83
N TYR A 165 -9.34 -6.81 -42.37
CA TYR A 165 -10.72 -6.67 -42.80
C TYR A 165 -11.02 -7.79 -43.81
N THR A 166 -11.98 -8.65 -43.45
CA THR A 166 -12.65 -9.57 -44.39
C THR A 166 -14.04 -9.04 -44.63
#